data_AF-A0A2U0TZ39-F1
#
_entry.id   AF-A0A2U0TZ39-F1
#
_cell.length_a   1.000
_cell.length_b   1.000
_cell.length_c   1.000
_cell.angle_alpha   90.00
_cell.angle_beta   90.00
_cell.angle_gamma   90.00
#
_symmetry.space_group_name_H-M   'P 1'
#
loop_
_entity.id
_entity.type
_entity.pdbx_description
1 polymer ?
#
loop_
_entity_poly.entity_id
_entity_poly.type
_entity_poly.pdbx_seq_one_letter_code
_entity_poly.pdbx_strand_id
1 'polypeptide(L)'
;MMKAFISKHYQLLLSLFFAIVVTIFWAGPYVSALVYQEQFQLFLFDNDYFTQRMAVPGGLADYIAEFLTQFNRLYVIGAIIMGALFFTLQRLTFMVFKHMKGHDCWYALTFIPAFLLWMYMGNESVLLSFVIAMVAILLFMLGYTTIAQHPHSLTIRIVYLAIGIPTFYWLFGANIWAGVVFVLFYEWRKTHRLLIALAAFVYTVLTVYCCSWLMTEYPYEQLFLSINYFRYPQGVPYMQLVVMGAFALVPSCCTWLPNMGKNLCHCTHSNPFWRSPAMLLSILIAIIGGIGVVNSFDRLKYDQIEYDYLVRTNQWNAIIRKAEKHPATTPLSVSCVNLALSMTNQLTDRLFEFYQNSVDGLFPPFSRDMTSPIQTSEIFYRIGMINEAERYCFEAQEAIPNARKSGRLTARIAQCNIINGNYKVAAKYLRMLQKTLFYKKWANSQMRFINNDKAVEADAEYGRLRNQRIKNNDYLFSDKEMDQMLGILLVDNKQYNNVMAYEYLIAYELLKRDVQRFMQYYPLGQFMNFARIPNTIQQVLIGVWLQQHGSLEGIPYSVDTQNVEQTVTFIRTYMTNRQDPALTSPPLSHNAWHYIMMEDSKESRSKSSMKEIY
;
A
#
# COMPACT_ATOMS: atom_id res chain seq x y z
N MET A 1 23.45 -27.44 -30.52
CA MET A 1 23.97 -27.09 -29.18
C MET A 1 22.91 -26.41 -28.30
N MET A 2 22.27 -25.31 -28.73
CA MET A 2 21.24 -24.61 -27.95
C MET A 2 20.01 -25.46 -27.55
N LYS A 3 19.45 -26.25 -28.47
CA LYS A 3 18.30 -27.15 -28.17
C LYS A 3 18.61 -28.23 -27.13
N ALA A 4 19.83 -28.78 -27.15
CA ALA A 4 20.27 -29.81 -26.21
C ALA A 4 20.57 -29.23 -24.81
N PHE A 5 21.05 -27.99 -24.74
CA PHE A 5 21.22 -27.28 -23.47
C PHE A 5 19.87 -26.93 -22.82
N ILE A 6 18.92 -26.44 -23.61
CA ILE A 6 17.56 -26.11 -23.17
C ILE A 6 16.82 -27.36 -22.68
N SER A 7 16.89 -28.48 -23.41
CA SER A 7 16.23 -29.73 -22.98
C SER A 7 16.81 -30.32 -21.69
N LYS A 8 18.10 -30.09 -21.42
CA LYS A 8 18.77 -30.57 -20.20
C LYS A 8 18.47 -29.70 -18.97
N HIS A 9 18.29 -28.39 -19.14
CA HIS A 9 18.11 -27.43 -18.03
C HIS A 9 16.73 -26.76 -17.99
N TYR A 10 15.74 -27.29 -18.72
CA TYR A 10 14.43 -26.64 -18.89
C TYR A 10 13.73 -26.31 -17.56
N GLN A 11 13.83 -27.20 -16.56
CA GLN A 11 13.18 -26.99 -15.25
C GLN A 11 13.74 -25.76 -14.52
N LEU A 12 15.06 -25.63 -14.52
CA LEU A 12 15.76 -24.50 -13.91
C LEU A 12 15.46 -23.21 -14.67
N LEU A 13 15.50 -23.26 -16.00
CA LEU A 13 15.17 -22.13 -16.86
C LEU A 13 13.72 -21.68 -16.66
N LEU A 14 12.77 -22.61 -16.49
CA LEU A 14 11.37 -22.29 -16.24
C LEU A 14 11.17 -21.61 -14.86
N SER A 15 11.84 -22.11 -13.81
CA SER A 15 11.83 -21.43 -12.50
C SER A 15 12.42 -20.04 -12.57
N LEU A 16 13.53 -19.88 -13.28
CA LEU A 16 14.20 -18.59 -13.44
C LEU A 16 13.31 -17.62 -14.24
N PHE A 17 12.68 -18.09 -15.31
CA PHE A 17 11.73 -17.31 -16.07
C PHE A 17 10.54 -16.87 -15.20
N PHE A 18 9.96 -17.77 -14.42
CA PHE A 18 8.89 -17.43 -13.47
C PHE A 18 9.33 -16.35 -12.47
N ALA A 19 10.54 -16.47 -11.91
CA ALA A 19 11.11 -15.47 -11.01
C ALA A 19 11.33 -14.11 -11.67
N ILE A 20 11.77 -14.09 -12.93
CA ILE A 20 11.90 -12.85 -13.73
C ILE A 20 10.52 -12.22 -13.94
N VAL A 21 9.49 -12.99 -14.26
CA VAL A 21 8.12 -12.49 -14.43
C VAL A 21 7.59 -11.88 -13.12
N VAL A 22 7.81 -12.55 -11.98
CA VAL A 22 7.50 -12.00 -10.65
C VAL A 22 8.26 -10.69 -10.41
N THR A 23 9.55 -10.63 -10.75
CA THR A 23 10.37 -9.43 -10.60
C THR A 23 9.82 -8.28 -11.45
N ILE A 24 9.50 -8.52 -12.72
CA ILE A 24 8.95 -7.48 -13.63
C ILE A 24 7.60 -6.97 -13.12
N PHE A 25 6.75 -7.86 -12.61
CA PHE A 25 5.45 -7.48 -12.06
C PHE A 25 5.58 -6.49 -10.88
N TRP A 26 6.48 -6.77 -9.94
CA TRP A 26 6.69 -5.89 -8.79
C TRP A 26 7.54 -4.65 -9.13
N ALA A 27 8.41 -4.72 -10.14
CA ALA A 27 9.27 -3.61 -10.56
C ALA A 27 8.59 -2.62 -11.53
N GLY A 28 7.45 -2.99 -12.12
CA GLY A 28 6.70 -2.17 -13.07
C GLY A 28 5.32 -1.77 -12.55
N PRO A 29 4.26 -2.56 -12.82
CA PRO A 29 2.88 -2.17 -12.52
C PRO A 29 2.56 -2.04 -11.02
N TYR A 30 3.28 -2.73 -10.14
CA TYR A 30 3.01 -2.75 -8.70
C TYR A 30 4.16 -2.21 -7.84
N VAL A 31 4.93 -1.25 -8.36
CA VAL A 31 6.01 -0.57 -7.59
C VAL A 31 5.48 0.06 -6.30
N SER A 32 4.31 0.71 -6.38
CA SER A 32 3.67 1.37 -5.24
C SER A 32 3.33 0.39 -4.10
N ALA A 33 2.99 -0.86 -4.43
CA ALA A 33 2.70 -1.92 -3.47
C ALA A 33 3.91 -2.31 -2.61
N LEU A 34 5.10 -2.41 -3.22
CA LEU A 34 6.34 -2.70 -2.48
C LEU A 34 6.65 -1.57 -1.49
N VAL A 35 6.58 -0.33 -1.96
CA VAL A 35 6.84 0.86 -1.14
C VAL A 35 5.80 0.99 -0.03
N TYR A 36 4.57 0.59 -0.28
CA TYR A 36 3.52 0.49 0.73
C TYR A 36 3.85 -0.53 1.82
N GLN A 37 4.44 -1.69 1.51
CA GLN A 37 4.90 -2.61 2.56
C GLN A 37 5.97 -1.99 3.46
N GLU A 38 6.95 -1.31 2.86
CA GLU A 38 8.00 -0.60 3.62
C GLU A 38 7.46 0.52 4.48
N GLN A 39 6.42 1.21 4.02
CA GLN A 39 5.80 2.30 4.76
C GLN A 39 5.30 1.87 6.14
N PHE A 40 4.87 0.63 6.33
CA PHE A 40 4.29 0.17 7.59
C PHE A 40 5.19 -0.81 8.36
N GLN A 41 6.48 -0.87 8.02
CA GLN A 41 7.45 -1.74 8.69
C GLN A 41 8.78 -1.02 8.94
N LEU A 42 8.96 -0.49 10.17
CA LEU A 42 10.21 0.14 10.59
C LEU A 42 11.15 -0.87 11.25
N PHE A 43 12.23 -1.22 10.54
CA PHE A 43 13.31 -2.05 11.09
C PHE A 43 14.45 -1.22 11.66
N LEU A 44 14.89 -1.59 12.87
CA LEU A 44 15.94 -0.90 13.63
C LEU A 44 17.10 -1.86 13.92
N PHE A 45 18.33 -1.41 13.65
CA PHE A 45 19.56 -2.11 14.04
C PHE A 45 19.86 -1.83 15.51
N ASP A 46 19.07 -2.42 16.39
CA ASP A 46 19.14 -2.25 17.84
C ASP A 46 18.94 -3.57 18.58
N ASN A 47 19.61 -3.74 19.71
CA ASN A 47 19.48 -4.96 20.51
C ASN A 47 18.07 -5.10 21.09
N ASP A 48 17.46 -4.00 21.51
CA ASP A 48 16.09 -3.98 22.03
C ASP A 48 15.10 -4.42 20.94
N TYR A 49 15.30 -4.00 19.70
CA TYR A 49 14.46 -4.41 18.57
C TYR A 49 14.59 -5.92 18.30
N PHE A 50 15.82 -6.45 18.26
CA PHE A 50 16.05 -7.87 18.04
C PHE A 50 15.44 -8.74 19.16
N THR A 51 15.66 -8.36 20.42
CA THR A 51 15.14 -9.10 21.58
C THR A 51 13.61 -9.11 21.61
N GLN A 52 12.96 -7.98 21.32
CA GLN A 52 11.50 -7.90 21.21
C GLN A 52 10.94 -8.83 20.13
N ARG A 53 11.61 -8.94 18.97
CA ARG A 53 11.17 -9.89 17.92
C ARG A 53 11.36 -11.33 18.36
N MET A 54 12.52 -11.69 18.89
CA MET A 54 12.84 -13.08 19.28
C MET A 54 12.04 -13.59 20.49
N ALA A 55 11.41 -12.70 21.26
CA ALA A 55 10.61 -13.05 22.43
C ALA A 55 9.24 -13.66 22.10
N VAL A 56 8.82 -13.64 20.83
CA VAL A 56 7.47 -14.01 20.41
C VAL A 56 7.51 -15.11 19.33
N PRO A 57 6.54 -16.05 19.30
CA PRO A 57 6.47 -17.06 18.24
C PRO A 57 6.41 -16.45 16.84
N GLY A 58 7.27 -16.93 15.93
CA GLY A 58 7.44 -16.36 14.58
C GLY A 58 8.44 -15.20 14.50
N GLY A 59 9.10 -14.86 15.61
CA GLY A 59 9.99 -13.72 15.74
C GLY A 59 11.14 -13.66 14.74
N LEU A 60 11.75 -14.80 14.41
CA LEU A 60 12.85 -14.85 13.45
C LEU A 60 12.33 -14.62 12.01
N ALA A 61 11.15 -15.16 11.68
CA ALA A 61 10.50 -14.88 10.40
C ALA A 61 10.21 -13.37 10.25
N ASP A 62 9.73 -12.74 11.31
CA ASP A 62 9.47 -11.30 11.34
C ASP A 62 10.74 -10.47 11.18
N TYR A 63 11.78 -10.79 11.95
CA TYR A 63 13.04 -10.05 11.90
C TYR A 63 13.68 -10.10 10.50
N ILE A 64 13.73 -11.29 9.88
CA ILE A 64 14.25 -11.46 8.51
C ILE A 64 13.36 -10.73 7.51
N ALA A 65 12.04 -10.86 7.63
CA ALA A 65 11.09 -10.22 6.73
C ALA A 65 11.17 -8.70 6.79
N GLU A 66 11.19 -8.11 7.98
CA GLU A 66 11.28 -6.65 8.16
C GLU A 66 12.60 -6.10 7.64
N PHE A 67 13.72 -6.81 7.86
CA PHE A 67 15.01 -6.47 7.29
C PHE A 67 14.95 -6.45 5.75
N LEU A 68 14.36 -7.47 5.12
CA LEU A 68 14.22 -7.55 3.67
C LEU A 68 13.24 -6.49 3.13
N THR A 69 12.14 -6.22 3.83
CA THR A 69 11.15 -5.21 3.42
C THR A 69 11.77 -3.81 3.32
N GLN A 70 12.80 -3.47 4.10
CA GLN A 70 13.46 -2.16 3.99
C GLN A 70 13.92 -1.87 2.54
N PHE A 71 14.38 -2.90 1.82
CA PHE A 71 14.85 -2.77 0.44
C PHE A 71 13.74 -2.44 -0.56
N ASN A 72 12.47 -2.59 -0.20
CA ASN A 72 11.35 -2.20 -1.06
C ASN A 72 11.29 -0.68 -1.30
N ARG A 73 11.96 0.13 -0.48
CA ARG A 73 12.18 1.55 -0.79
C ARG A 73 12.99 1.75 -2.07
N LEU A 74 13.91 0.83 -2.37
CA LEU A 74 14.59 0.72 -3.66
C LEU A 74 13.85 -0.34 -4.48
N TYR A 75 12.72 0.04 -5.07
CA TYR A 75 11.72 -0.87 -5.65
C TYR A 75 12.29 -1.96 -6.58
N VAL A 76 13.34 -1.66 -7.37
CA VAL A 76 14.02 -2.66 -8.21
C VAL A 76 14.67 -3.78 -7.38
N ILE A 77 15.36 -3.42 -6.30
CA ILE A 77 16.01 -4.40 -5.40
C ILE A 77 14.94 -5.20 -4.66
N GLY A 78 13.90 -4.53 -4.14
CA GLY A 78 12.76 -5.20 -3.51
C GLY A 78 12.11 -6.23 -4.45
N ALA A 79 11.89 -5.87 -5.71
CA ALA A 79 11.33 -6.76 -6.71
C ALA A 79 12.26 -7.96 -7.03
N ILE A 80 13.58 -7.76 -7.07
CA ILE A 80 14.56 -8.85 -7.24
C ILE A 80 14.52 -9.80 -6.04
N ILE A 81 14.42 -9.28 -4.81
CA ILE A 81 14.27 -10.09 -3.59
C ILE A 81 12.98 -10.93 -3.69
N MET A 82 11.87 -10.33 -4.09
CA MET A 82 10.61 -11.05 -4.34
C MET A 82 10.78 -12.16 -5.37
N GLY A 83 11.40 -11.88 -6.52
CA GLY A 83 11.70 -12.90 -7.54
C GLY A 83 12.57 -14.04 -6.99
N ALA A 84 13.60 -13.72 -6.22
CA ALA A 84 14.49 -14.71 -5.60
C ALA A 84 13.76 -15.58 -4.55
N LEU A 85 12.84 -15.02 -3.76
CA LEU A 85 12.01 -15.76 -2.82
C LEU A 85 11.05 -16.71 -3.56
N PHE A 86 10.38 -16.24 -4.60
CA PHE A 86 9.48 -17.07 -5.42
C PHE A 86 10.22 -18.18 -6.15
N PHE A 87 11.42 -17.90 -6.66
CA PHE A 87 12.33 -18.93 -7.19
C PHE A 87 12.61 -19.98 -6.13
N THR A 88 13.03 -19.56 -4.94
CA THR A 88 13.40 -20.45 -3.84
C THR A 88 12.24 -21.33 -3.39
N LEU A 89 11.05 -20.73 -3.20
CA LEU A 89 9.83 -21.46 -2.84
C LEU A 89 9.47 -22.53 -3.86
N GLN A 90 9.47 -22.18 -5.15
CA GLN A 90 9.13 -23.13 -6.20
C GLN A 90 10.19 -24.25 -6.30
N ARG A 91 11.48 -23.92 -6.20
CA ARG A 91 12.56 -24.92 -6.22
C ARG A 91 12.51 -25.86 -5.03
N LEU A 92 12.27 -25.35 -3.82
CA LEU A 92 12.09 -26.16 -2.62
C LEU A 92 10.87 -27.08 -2.73
N THR A 93 9.74 -26.55 -3.22
CA THR A 93 8.52 -27.34 -3.49
C THR A 93 8.82 -28.49 -4.45
N PHE A 94 9.59 -28.24 -5.51
CA PHE A 94 10.02 -29.29 -6.43
C PHE A 94 10.98 -30.32 -5.80
N MET A 95 11.91 -29.90 -4.95
CA MET A 95 12.80 -30.83 -4.27
C MET A 95 12.03 -31.77 -3.32
N VAL A 96 11.05 -31.24 -2.59
CA VAL A 96 10.13 -32.06 -1.77
C VAL A 96 9.31 -33.01 -2.66
N PHE A 97 8.76 -32.52 -3.77
CA PHE A 97 8.04 -33.32 -4.77
C PHE A 97 8.91 -34.47 -5.32
N LYS A 98 10.20 -34.22 -5.55
CA LYS A 98 11.16 -35.25 -5.98
C LYS A 98 11.45 -36.28 -4.92
N HIS A 99 11.61 -35.88 -3.66
CA HIS A 99 11.77 -36.80 -2.54
C HIS A 99 10.54 -37.69 -2.33
N MET A 100 9.36 -37.23 -2.75
CA MET A 100 8.13 -38.02 -2.81
C MET A 100 8.07 -39.03 -3.98
N LYS A 101 9.15 -39.14 -4.77
CA LYS A 101 9.27 -39.93 -6.00
C LYS A 101 8.38 -39.43 -7.14
N GLY A 102 8.10 -38.13 -7.19
CA GLY A 102 7.32 -37.53 -8.27
C GLY A 102 8.06 -37.53 -9.62
N HIS A 103 7.32 -37.78 -10.70
CA HIS A 103 7.84 -37.79 -12.07
C HIS A 103 8.02 -36.39 -12.66
N ASP A 104 9.03 -36.21 -13.51
CA ASP A 104 9.36 -34.90 -14.12
C ASP A 104 8.27 -34.32 -15.03
N CYS A 105 7.39 -35.15 -15.62
CA CYS A 105 6.23 -34.66 -16.39
C CYS A 105 5.33 -33.71 -15.60
N TRP A 106 5.26 -33.91 -14.29
CA TRP A 106 4.37 -33.18 -13.39
C TRP A 106 5.07 -31.98 -12.74
N TYR A 107 6.26 -31.60 -13.20
CA TYR A 107 7.02 -30.47 -12.70
C TYR A 107 6.18 -29.19 -12.59
N ALA A 108 5.33 -28.94 -13.59
CA ALA A 108 4.46 -27.77 -13.67
C ALA A 108 3.52 -27.61 -12.45
N LEU A 109 3.09 -28.72 -11.83
CA LEU A 109 2.22 -28.67 -10.65
C LEU A 109 2.90 -27.98 -9.46
N THR A 110 4.23 -28.02 -9.38
CA THR A 110 4.99 -27.39 -8.28
C THR A 110 4.92 -25.86 -8.29
N PHE A 111 4.41 -25.25 -9.38
CA PHE A 111 4.15 -23.81 -9.43
C PHE A 111 2.81 -23.42 -8.79
N ILE A 112 1.88 -24.36 -8.59
CA ILE A 112 0.54 -24.07 -8.05
C ILE A 112 0.62 -23.36 -6.68
N PRO A 113 1.39 -23.86 -5.68
CA PRO A 113 1.48 -23.18 -4.39
C PRO A 113 2.09 -21.78 -4.49
N ALA A 114 3.07 -21.59 -5.38
CA ALA A 114 3.67 -20.27 -5.62
C ALA A 114 2.65 -19.30 -6.25
N PHE A 115 1.86 -19.74 -7.24
CA PHE A 115 0.79 -18.90 -7.80
C PHE A 115 -0.27 -18.55 -6.75
N LEU A 116 -0.70 -19.50 -5.92
CA LEU A 116 -1.66 -19.23 -4.83
C LEU A 116 -1.11 -18.24 -3.81
N LEU A 117 0.18 -18.34 -3.45
CA LEU A 117 0.83 -17.34 -2.61
C LEU A 117 0.83 -15.96 -3.28
N TRP A 118 1.14 -15.89 -4.57
CA TRP A 118 1.13 -14.63 -5.30
C TRP A 118 -0.27 -14.00 -5.33
N MET A 119 -1.31 -14.81 -5.54
CA MET A 119 -2.70 -14.35 -5.45
C MET A 119 -3.03 -13.84 -4.04
N TYR A 120 -2.58 -14.55 -3.00
CA TYR A 120 -2.81 -14.11 -1.62
C TYR A 120 -2.12 -12.77 -1.33
N MET A 121 -0.91 -12.56 -1.86
CA MET A 121 -0.19 -11.28 -1.79
C MET A 121 -0.85 -10.14 -2.59
N GLY A 122 -1.90 -10.42 -3.37
CA GLY A 122 -2.80 -9.39 -3.89
C GLY A 122 -3.46 -8.58 -2.79
N ASN A 123 -3.63 -9.15 -1.60
CA ASN A 123 -3.98 -8.42 -0.39
C ASN A 123 -2.71 -7.76 0.20
N GLU A 124 -2.70 -6.43 0.24
CA GLU A 124 -1.58 -5.60 0.71
C GLU A 124 -1.29 -5.73 2.21
N SER A 125 -2.14 -6.44 2.96
CA SER A 125 -1.94 -6.73 4.37
C SER A 125 -1.17 -8.04 4.61
N VAL A 126 -0.88 -8.83 3.57
CA VAL A 126 -0.03 -10.02 3.67
C VAL A 126 1.42 -9.60 3.82
N LEU A 127 2.08 -10.09 4.87
CA LEU A 127 3.44 -9.70 5.22
C LEU A 127 4.47 -10.70 4.71
N LEU A 128 5.68 -10.21 4.46
CA LEU A 128 6.79 -11.03 3.98
C LEU A 128 7.22 -12.11 4.99
N SER A 129 6.88 -11.96 6.28
CA SER A 129 7.08 -12.96 7.34
C SER A 129 6.44 -14.30 7.00
N PHE A 130 5.25 -14.29 6.39
CA PHE A 130 4.58 -15.50 5.92
C PHE A 130 5.39 -16.21 4.83
N VAL A 131 5.95 -15.46 3.88
CA VAL A 131 6.78 -15.97 2.78
C VAL A 131 8.08 -16.59 3.33
N ILE A 132 8.73 -15.92 4.28
CA ILE A 132 9.95 -16.43 4.94
C ILE A 132 9.65 -17.72 5.71
N ALA A 133 8.56 -17.76 6.46
CA ALA A 133 8.16 -18.96 7.18
C ALA A 133 7.74 -20.10 6.22
N MET A 134 7.21 -19.80 5.03
CA MET A 134 6.96 -20.79 3.97
C MET A 134 8.26 -21.37 3.39
N VAL A 135 9.30 -20.55 3.20
CA VAL A 135 10.63 -21.06 2.82
C VAL A 135 11.17 -21.98 3.90
N ALA A 136 11.09 -21.56 5.17
CA ALA A 136 11.54 -22.35 6.31
C ALA A 136 10.80 -23.69 6.42
N ILE A 137 9.47 -23.72 6.26
CA ILE A 137 8.72 -24.97 6.39
C ILE A 137 9.04 -25.96 5.26
N LEU A 138 9.29 -25.48 4.04
CA LEU A 138 9.71 -26.36 2.95
C LEU A 138 11.10 -26.96 3.22
N LEU A 139 12.03 -26.19 3.82
CA LEU A 139 13.31 -26.72 4.28
C LEU A 139 13.13 -27.77 5.37
N PHE A 140 12.20 -27.55 6.30
CA PHE A 140 11.84 -28.51 7.34
C PHE A 140 11.26 -29.81 6.75
N MET A 141 10.33 -29.71 5.81
CA MET A 141 9.78 -30.85 5.08
C MET A 141 10.87 -31.61 4.32
N LEU A 142 11.77 -30.88 3.63
CA LEU A 142 12.88 -31.49 2.92
C LEU A 142 13.80 -32.27 3.87
N GLY A 143 14.19 -31.66 4.99
CA GLY A 143 14.98 -32.32 6.03
C GLY A 143 14.32 -33.58 6.56
N TYR A 144 13.02 -33.51 6.88
CA TYR A 144 12.26 -34.68 7.30
C TYR A 144 12.27 -35.80 6.24
N THR A 145 12.02 -35.48 4.97
CA THR A 145 12.02 -36.49 3.90
C THR A 145 13.39 -37.12 3.67
N THR A 146 14.48 -36.36 3.76
CA THR A 146 15.85 -36.88 3.62
C THR A 146 16.16 -37.90 4.71
N ILE A 147 15.76 -37.63 5.95
CA ILE A 147 15.92 -38.56 7.06
C ILE A 147 15.05 -39.80 6.82
N ALA A 148 13.78 -39.60 6.44
CA ALA A 148 12.80 -40.65 6.26
C ALA A 148 13.09 -41.64 5.10
N GLN A 149 13.91 -41.24 4.11
CA GLN A 149 14.35 -42.13 3.04
C GLN A 149 15.22 -43.29 3.54
N HIS A 150 15.85 -43.16 4.71
CA HIS A 150 16.68 -44.20 5.30
C HIS A 150 15.83 -45.16 6.17
N PRO A 151 15.80 -46.47 5.90
CA PRO A 151 14.86 -47.40 6.55
C PRO A 151 15.05 -47.56 8.07
N HIS A 152 16.27 -47.35 8.58
CA HIS A 152 16.61 -47.48 10.01
C HIS A 152 16.60 -46.15 10.79
N SER A 153 16.15 -45.04 10.20
CA SER A 153 16.25 -43.70 10.82
C SER A 153 15.14 -43.35 11.81
N LEU A 154 14.35 -44.31 12.29
CA LEU A 154 13.14 -44.04 13.10
C LEU A 154 13.43 -43.13 14.30
N THR A 155 14.49 -43.41 15.06
CA THR A 155 14.89 -42.59 16.21
C THR A 155 15.24 -41.16 15.79
N ILE A 156 15.98 -41.00 14.69
CA ILE A 156 16.37 -39.68 14.16
C ILE A 156 15.14 -38.90 13.73
N ARG A 157 14.12 -39.55 13.15
CA ARG A 157 12.86 -38.90 12.75
C ARG A 157 12.08 -38.40 13.96
N ILE A 158 11.99 -39.20 15.02
CA ILE A 158 11.33 -38.83 16.26
C ILE A 158 12.07 -37.65 16.91
N VAL A 159 13.39 -37.71 17.01
CA VAL A 159 14.21 -36.61 17.55
C VAL A 159 14.06 -35.34 16.72
N TYR A 160 14.06 -35.46 15.38
CA TYR A 160 13.86 -34.34 14.47
C TYR A 160 12.50 -33.66 14.69
N LEU A 161 11.42 -34.42 14.86
CA LEU A 161 10.10 -33.86 15.13
C LEU A 161 9.99 -33.30 16.57
N ALA A 162 10.54 -34.00 17.56
CA ALA A 162 10.49 -33.60 18.96
C ALA A 162 11.21 -32.25 19.21
N ILE A 163 12.39 -32.06 18.62
CA ILE A 163 13.13 -30.79 18.75
C ILE A 163 12.64 -29.77 17.71
N GLY A 164 12.35 -30.24 16.50
CA GLY A 164 12.05 -29.39 15.37
C GLY A 164 10.71 -28.69 15.47
N ILE A 165 9.66 -29.34 15.99
CA ILE A 165 8.32 -28.72 16.11
C ILE A 165 8.33 -27.49 17.04
N PRO A 166 8.82 -27.57 18.30
CA PRO A 166 8.88 -26.41 19.19
C PRO A 166 9.82 -25.32 18.68
N THR A 167 10.99 -25.72 18.18
CA THR A 167 11.97 -24.77 17.65
C THR A 167 11.43 -24.04 16.43
N PHE A 168 10.79 -24.75 15.51
CA PHE A 168 10.18 -24.15 14.32
C PHE A 168 9.03 -23.22 14.71
N TYR A 169 8.13 -23.67 15.59
CA TYR A 169 7.01 -22.86 16.02
C TYR A 169 7.47 -21.55 16.68
N TRP A 170 8.49 -21.61 17.55
CA TRP A 170 9.03 -20.41 18.17
C TRP A 170 9.68 -19.47 17.16
N LEU A 171 10.51 -19.98 16.24
CA LEU A 171 11.26 -19.14 15.31
C LEU A 171 10.42 -18.63 14.13
N PHE A 172 9.56 -19.48 13.59
CA PHE A 172 8.85 -19.25 12.33
C PHE A 172 7.34 -19.25 12.48
N GLY A 173 6.76 -19.63 13.62
CA GLY A 173 5.34 -19.47 13.90
C GLY A 173 4.46 -20.62 13.39
N ALA A 174 3.18 -20.31 13.12
CA ALA A 174 2.13 -21.28 12.82
C ALA A 174 2.31 -22.08 11.51
N ASN A 175 3.32 -21.77 10.70
CA ASN A 175 3.57 -22.52 9.46
C ASN A 175 3.98 -23.97 9.71
N ILE A 176 4.31 -24.33 10.96
CA ILE A 176 4.51 -25.72 11.38
C ILE A 176 3.33 -26.63 11.03
N TRP A 177 2.10 -26.11 11.03
CA TRP A 177 0.90 -26.88 10.65
C TRP A 177 1.00 -27.45 9.23
N ALA A 178 1.57 -26.69 8.28
CA ALA A 178 1.80 -27.19 6.93
C ALA A 178 2.78 -28.38 6.94
N GLY A 179 3.86 -28.28 7.73
CA GLY A 179 4.83 -29.36 7.90
C GLY A 179 4.22 -30.62 8.52
N VAL A 180 3.37 -30.47 9.54
CA VAL A 180 2.69 -31.59 10.21
C VAL A 180 1.69 -32.27 9.28
N VAL A 181 0.90 -31.49 8.53
CA VAL A 181 0.00 -32.03 7.49
C VAL A 181 0.79 -32.78 6.42
N PHE A 182 1.95 -32.26 6.02
CA PHE A 182 2.84 -32.96 5.11
C PHE A 182 3.36 -34.29 5.71
N VAL A 183 3.79 -34.29 6.97
CA VAL A 183 4.26 -35.51 7.68
C VAL A 183 3.16 -36.56 7.78
N LEU A 184 1.92 -36.15 8.10
CA LEU A 184 0.72 -37.00 8.07
C LEU A 184 0.56 -37.68 6.71
N PHE A 185 0.62 -36.89 5.65
CA PHE A 185 0.49 -37.43 4.30
C PHE A 185 1.64 -38.38 3.93
N TYR A 186 2.87 -38.00 4.27
CA TYR A 186 4.06 -38.79 4.02
C TYR A 186 3.98 -40.15 4.71
N GLU A 187 3.70 -40.19 6.02
CA GLU A 187 3.60 -41.45 6.76
C GLU A 187 2.45 -42.32 6.26
N TRP A 188 1.30 -41.71 5.96
CA TRP A 188 0.14 -42.44 5.47
C TRP A 188 0.44 -43.20 4.18
N ARG A 189 1.14 -42.55 3.24
CA ARG A 189 1.31 -43.05 1.88
C ARG A 189 2.60 -43.82 1.62
N LYS A 190 3.68 -43.54 2.35
CA LYS A 190 5.01 -44.13 2.08
C LYS A 190 5.43 -45.18 3.09
N THR A 191 5.17 -44.96 4.37
CA THR A 191 5.71 -45.82 5.45
C THR A 191 4.62 -46.59 6.19
N HIS A 192 3.36 -46.19 6.04
CA HIS A 192 2.19 -46.65 6.79
C HIS A 192 2.30 -46.49 8.31
N ARG A 193 3.12 -45.52 8.78
CA ARG A 193 3.37 -45.26 10.22
C ARG A 193 2.53 -44.10 10.77
N LEU A 194 1.21 -44.22 10.69
CA LEU A 194 0.27 -43.15 11.09
C LEU A 194 0.43 -42.67 12.54
N LEU A 195 0.86 -43.54 13.46
CA LEU A 195 1.08 -43.18 14.85
C LEU A 195 2.11 -42.05 15.03
N ILE A 196 3.19 -42.03 14.24
CA ILE A 196 4.21 -40.98 14.31
C ILE A 196 3.62 -39.63 13.93
N ALA A 197 2.80 -39.62 12.88
CA ALA A 197 2.22 -38.39 12.39
C ALA A 197 1.08 -37.88 13.28
N LEU A 198 0.26 -38.78 13.84
CA LEU A 198 -0.73 -38.42 14.86
C LEU A 198 -0.04 -37.88 16.12
N ALA A 199 1.05 -38.51 16.57
CA ALA A 199 1.85 -38.02 17.68
C ALA A 199 2.46 -36.63 17.39
N ALA A 200 2.96 -36.39 16.17
CA ALA A 200 3.46 -35.08 15.76
C ALA A 200 2.36 -34.01 15.75
N PHE A 201 1.16 -34.35 15.30
CA PHE A 201 0.00 -33.46 15.33
C PHE A 201 -0.39 -33.09 16.76
N VAL A 202 -0.58 -34.09 17.63
CA VAL A 202 -0.89 -33.86 19.05
C VAL A 202 0.21 -33.06 19.73
N TYR A 203 1.48 -33.37 19.43
CA TYR A 203 2.62 -32.65 20.00
C TYR A 203 2.67 -31.19 19.54
N THR A 204 2.25 -30.89 18.31
CA THR A 204 2.15 -29.51 17.82
C THR A 204 1.03 -28.76 18.56
N VAL A 205 -0.15 -29.38 18.74
CA VAL A 205 -1.24 -28.80 19.56
C VAL A 205 -0.74 -28.50 20.97
N LEU A 206 -0.05 -29.47 21.60
CA LEU A 206 0.52 -29.29 22.95
C LEU A 206 1.58 -28.19 22.99
N THR A 207 2.43 -28.09 21.97
CA THR A 207 3.45 -27.03 21.87
C THR A 207 2.80 -25.65 21.84
N VAL A 208 1.79 -25.47 20.98
CA VAL A 208 1.04 -24.19 20.87
C VAL A 208 0.29 -23.90 22.17
N TYR A 209 -0.32 -24.91 22.78
CA TYR A 209 -1.04 -24.78 24.06
C TYR A 209 -0.12 -24.46 25.24
N CYS A 210 1.07 -25.06 25.31
CA CYS A 210 2.07 -24.69 26.32
C CYS A 210 2.55 -23.24 26.11
N CYS A 211 2.72 -22.81 24.86
CA CYS A 211 3.08 -21.43 24.55
C CYS A 211 1.96 -20.44 24.94
N SER A 212 0.68 -20.79 24.76
CA SER A 212 -0.43 -19.91 25.16
C SER A 212 -0.51 -19.70 26.67
N TRP A 213 -0.06 -20.68 27.46
CA TRP A 213 0.08 -20.54 28.92
C TRP A 213 1.17 -19.53 29.33
N LEU A 214 2.26 -19.45 28.55
CA LEU A 214 3.34 -18.49 28.79
C LEU A 214 3.02 -17.09 28.26
N MET A 215 2.13 -17.00 27.26
CA MET A 215 1.85 -15.80 26.47
C MET A 215 0.36 -15.42 26.57
N THR A 216 -0.10 -15.12 27.78
CA THR A 216 -1.51 -14.81 28.08
C THR A 216 -2.04 -13.55 27.40
N GLU A 217 -1.14 -12.70 26.88
CA GLU A 217 -1.47 -11.47 26.16
C GLU A 217 -2.03 -11.74 24.75
N TYR A 218 -1.75 -12.91 24.17
CA TYR A 218 -2.16 -13.25 22.80
C TYR A 218 -3.40 -14.16 22.78
N PRO A 219 -4.44 -13.81 21.99
CA PRO A 219 -5.57 -14.69 21.75
C PRO A 219 -5.15 -16.03 21.15
N TYR A 220 -5.85 -17.11 21.51
CA TYR A 220 -5.56 -18.45 21.00
C TYR A 220 -5.55 -18.50 19.46
N GLU A 221 -6.48 -17.82 18.79
CA GLU A 221 -6.55 -17.79 17.33
C GLU A 221 -5.25 -17.29 16.69
N GLN A 222 -4.61 -16.26 17.25
CA GLN A 222 -3.34 -15.73 16.77
C GLN A 222 -2.18 -16.70 17.01
N LEU A 223 -2.19 -17.42 18.12
CA LEU A 223 -1.15 -18.42 18.39
C LEU A 223 -1.25 -19.63 17.44
N PHE A 224 -2.46 -20.01 17.05
CA PHE A 224 -2.71 -21.11 16.11
C PHE A 224 -2.53 -20.72 14.64
N LEU A 225 -2.86 -19.48 14.26
CA LEU A 225 -2.83 -18.99 12.87
C LEU A 225 -1.67 -18.05 12.56
N SER A 226 -0.83 -17.73 13.54
CA SER A 226 0.26 -16.75 13.54
C SER A 226 -0.14 -15.36 14.01
N ILE A 227 0.77 -14.73 14.75
CA ILE A 227 0.64 -13.39 15.31
C ILE A 227 0.87 -12.32 14.22
N ASN A 228 1.74 -12.61 13.24
CA ASN A 228 2.43 -11.58 12.47
C ASN A 228 2.57 -11.89 10.97
N TYR A 229 1.82 -12.86 10.43
CA TYR A 229 1.78 -13.12 8.99
C TYR A 229 0.88 -12.16 8.21
N PHE A 230 -0.12 -11.63 8.89
CA PHE A 230 -1.08 -10.70 8.35
C PHE A 230 -1.03 -9.42 9.18
N ARG A 231 -1.19 -8.27 8.52
CA ARG A 231 -1.03 -6.96 9.17
C ARG A 231 -2.06 -6.72 10.27
N TYR A 232 -3.28 -7.21 10.08
CA TYR A 232 -4.36 -7.12 11.05
C TYR A 232 -4.37 -8.38 11.91
N PRO A 233 -4.09 -8.31 13.22
CA PRO A 233 -4.06 -9.49 14.08
C PRO A 233 -5.44 -10.16 14.26
N GLN A 234 -6.52 -9.42 14.00
CA GLN A 234 -7.90 -9.90 14.05
C GLN A 234 -8.36 -10.19 12.61
N GLY A 235 -8.66 -11.45 12.29
CA GLY A 235 -9.18 -11.84 10.98
C GLY A 235 -8.14 -12.33 9.98
N VAL A 236 -7.38 -13.38 10.34
CA VAL A 236 -6.49 -14.08 9.40
C VAL A 236 -7.30 -14.61 8.20
N PRO A 237 -7.00 -14.20 6.95
CA PRO A 237 -7.77 -14.63 5.80
C PRO A 237 -7.68 -16.15 5.56
N TYR A 238 -8.79 -16.78 5.16
CA TYR A 238 -8.82 -18.21 4.80
C TYR A 238 -7.79 -18.60 3.74
N MET A 239 -7.44 -17.68 2.84
CA MET A 239 -6.41 -17.89 1.83
C MET A 239 -5.03 -18.25 2.43
N GLN A 240 -4.71 -17.80 3.66
CA GLN A 240 -3.48 -18.21 4.32
C GLN A 240 -3.43 -19.72 4.53
N LEU A 241 -4.53 -20.31 5.01
CA LEU A 241 -4.67 -21.76 5.21
C LEU A 241 -4.65 -22.51 3.88
N VAL A 242 -5.28 -21.96 2.84
CA VAL A 242 -5.24 -22.53 1.48
C VAL A 242 -3.80 -22.60 0.96
N VAL A 243 -3.02 -21.53 1.12
CA VAL A 243 -1.60 -21.50 0.70
C VAL A 243 -0.77 -22.50 1.51
N MET A 244 -0.91 -22.51 2.85
CA MET A 244 -0.24 -23.48 3.72
C MET A 244 -0.54 -24.92 3.31
N GLY A 245 -1.82 -25.23 3.09
CA GLY A 245 -2.27 -26.54 2.63
C GLY A 245 -1.73 -26.88 1.24
N ALA A 246 -1.70 -25.93 0.31
CA ALA A 246 -1.16 -26.15 -1.03
C ALA A 246 0.33 -26.52 -1.00
N PHE A 247 1.15 -25.81 -0.22
CA PHE A 247 2.58 -26.14 -0.07
C PHE A 247 2.80 -27.50 0.60
N ALA A 248 1.91 -27.94 1.48
CA ALA A 248 1.97 -29.28 2.09
C ALA A 248 1.48 -30.40 1.16
N LEU A 249 0.38 -30.18 0.43
CA LEU A 249 -0.34 -31.23 -0.28
C LEU A 249 0.11 -31.38 -1.74
N VAL A 250 0.46 -30.30 -2.46
CA VAL A 250 0.84 -30.39 -3.87
C VAL A 250 2.10 -31.26 -4.09
N PRO A 251 3.18 -31.13 -3.30
CA PRO A 251 4.33 -32.05 -3.38
C PRO A 251 3.94 -33.52 -3.17
N SER A 252 2.96 -33.73 -2.31
CA SER A 252 2.42 -35.01 -1.87
C SER A 252 1.49 -35.66 -2.91
N CYS A 253 0.78 -34.86 -3.70
CA CYS A 253 -0.14 -35.31 -4.75
C CYS A 253 0.54 -36.18 -5.82
N CYS A 254 1.86 -36.07 -5.96
CA CYS A 254 2.64 -36.87 -6.92
C CYS A 254 2.44 -38.38 -6.76
N THR A 255 2.10 -38.84 -5.56
CA THR A 255 1.87 -40.26 -5.26
C THR A 255 0.61 -40.84 -5.92
N TRP A 256 -0.31 -39.99 -6.37
CA TRP A 256 -1.52 -40.39 -7.10
C TRP A 256 -1.40 -40.21 -8.61
N LEU A 257 -0.35 -39.52 -9.07
CA LEU A 257 -0.18 -39.24 -10.48
C LEU A 257 0.44 -40.43 -11.20
N PRO A 258 -0.13 -40.88 -12.34
CA PRO A 258 0.40 -42.01 -13.07
C PRO A 258 1.78 -41.68 -13.65
N ASN A 259 2.62 -42.71 -13.78
CA ASN A 259 3.84 -42.64 -14.54
C ASN A 259 3.50 -42.57 -16.03
N MET A 260 3.25 -41.37 -16.52
CA MET A 260 3.12 -41.13 -17.96
C MET A 260 4.51 -41.31 -18.56
N GLY A 261 4.73 -42.48 -19.19
CA GLY A 261 6.04 -42.95 -19.63
C GLY A 261 6.85 -41.95 -20.48
N LYS A 262 8.10 -42.30 -20.77
CA LYS A 262 9.09 -41.44 -21.46
C LYS A 262 8.59 -40.81 -22.76
N ASN A 263 7.58 -41.40 -23.41
CA ASN A 263 6.99 -40.92 -24.66
C ASN A 263 6.24 -39.58 -24.56
N LEU A 264 5.81 -39.15 -23.36
CA LEU A 264 5.21 -37.82 -23.13
C LEU A 264 6.20 -36.79 -22.57
N CYS A 265 7.26 -37.25 -21.88
CA CYS A 265 8.26 -36.40 -21.23
C CYS A 265 9.45 -36.06 -22.13
N HIS A 266 9.71 -36.87 -23.16
CA HIS A 266 10.82 -36.69 -24.08
C HIS A 266 10.35 -36.68 -25.52
N CYS A 267 10.84 -35.68 -26.25
CA CYS A 267 10.69 -35.52 -27.68
C CYS A 267 11.13 -36.80 -28.39
N THR A 268 10.19 -37.53 -28.98
CA THR A 268 10.53 -38.37 -30.11
C THR A 268 10.84 -37.44 -31.30
N HIS A 269 11.82 -37.85 -32.11
CA HIS A 269 12.49 -37.07 -33.16
C HIS A 269 11.56 -36.47 -34.24
N SER A 270 10.25 -36.75 -34.19
CA SER A 270 9.24 -36.37 -35.18
C SER A 270 8.17 -35.36 -34.69
N ASN A 271 8.08 -35.03 -33.40
CA ASN A 271 7.06 -34.09 -32.89
C ASN A 271 7.67 -32.84 -32.24
N PRO A 272 7.20 -31.62 -32.59
CA PRO A 272 7.72 -30.38 -32.02
C PRO A 272 7.46 -30.31 -30.51
N PHE A 273 8.49 -29.90 -29.75
CA PHE A 273 8.50 -29.74 -28.28
C PHE A 273 7.24 -29.06 -27.71
N TRP A 274 6.68 -28.10 -28.48
CA TRP A 274 5.47 -27.32 -28.21
C TRP A 274 4.18 -28.14 -28.08
N ARG A 275 4.15 -29.42 -28.50
CA ARG A 275 2.97 -30.30 -28.45
C ARG A 275 3.01 -31.34 -27.32
N SER A 276 4.02 -31.30 -26.44
CA SER A 276 4.06 -32.24 -25.31
C SER A 276 2.98 -31.91 -24.25
N PRO A 277 2.26 -32.90 -23.70
CA PRO A 277 1.23 -32.65 -22.69
C PRO A 277 1.75 -31.95 -21.42
N ALA A 278 3.01 -32.20 -21.04
CA ALA A 278 3.66 -31.51 -19.92
C ALA A 278 3.84 -30.01 -20.18
N MET A 279 4.13 -29.62 -21.43
CA MET A 279 4.23 -28.23 -21.83
C MET A 279 2.84 -27.57 -21.89
N LEU A 280 1.82 -28.26 -22.42
CA LEU A 280 0.44 -27.76 -22.39
C LEU A 280 -0.05 -27.54 -20.96
N LEU A 281 0.26 -28.46 -20.03
CA LEU A 281 -0.05 -28.29 -18.61
C LEU A 281 0.67 -27.08 -18.00
N SER A 282 1.94 -26.86 -18.36
CA SER A 282 2.70 -25.69 -17.90
C SER A 282 2.08 -24.39 -18.38
N ILE A 283 1.67 -24.33 -19.66
CA ILE A 283 0.97 -23.18 -20.24
C ILE A 283 -0.37 -22.97 -19.53
N LEU A 284 -1.14 -24.04 -19.30
CA LEU A 284 -2.43 -23.96 -18.62
C LEU A 284 -2.29 -23.41 -17.19
N ILE A 285 -1.33 -23.92 -16.41
CA ILE A 285 -1.05 -23.44 -15.05
C ILE A 285 -0.59 -21.98 -15.08
N ALA A 286 0.25 -21.59 -16.05
CA ALA A 286 0.68 -20.21 -16.20
C ALA A 286 -0.48 -19.27 -16.57
N ILE A 287 -1.41 -19.70 -17.44
CA ILE A 287 -2.59 -18.90 -17.82
C ILE A 287 -3.55 -18.77 -16.64
N ILE A 288 -3.94 -19.88 -16.01
CA ILE A 288 -4.85 -19.86 -14.85
C ILE A 288 -4.21 -19.08 -13.69
N GLY A 289 -2.94 -19.33 -13.42
CA GLY A 289 -2.16 -18.60 -12.41
C GLY A 289 -2.09 -17.11 -12.71
N GLY A 290 -1.78 -16.72 -13.96
CA GLY A 290 -1.73 -15.33 -14.39
C GLY A 290 -3.07 -14.61 -14.28
N ILE A 291 -4.17 -15.24 -14.71
CA ILE A 291 -5.53 -14.69 -14.58
C ILE A 291 -5.89 -14.51 -13.10
N GLY A 292 -5.64 -15.53 -12.26
CA GLY A 292 -5.93 -15.45 -10.84
C GLY A 292 -5.10 -14.37 -10.13
N VAL A 293 -3.83 -14.19 -10.50
CA VAL A 293 -2.99 -13.09 -10.00
C VAL A 293 -3.60 -11.75 -10.40
N VAL A 294 -3.91 -11.51 -11.68
CA VAL A 294 -4.50 -10.22 -12.11
C VAL A 294 -5.82 -9.91 -11.39
N ASN A 295 -6.66 -10.92 -11.15
CA ASN A 295 -7.95 -10.74 -10.48
C ASN A 295 -7.84 -10.58 -8.96
N SER A 296 -6.71 -10.97 -8.36
CA SER A 296 -6.49 -10.86 -6.90
C SER A 296 -6.08 -9.47 -6.44
N PHE A 297 -5.71 -8.57 -7.35
CA PHE A 297 -5.28 -7.20 -7.03
C PHE A 297 -6.44 -6.23 -7.28
N ASP A 298 -6.96 -5.65 -6.20
CA ASP A 298 -8.05 -4.68 -6.27
C ASP A 298 -7.57 -3.38 -6.94
N ARG A 299 -8.13 -3.07 -8.11
CA ARG A 299 -7.71 -1.91 -8.90
C ARG A 299 -7.89 -0.59 -8.16
N LEU A 300 -8.99 -0.42 -7.44
CA LEU A 300 -9.30 0.83 -6.75
C LEU A 300 -8.37 1.04 -5.57
N LYS A 301 -8.08 -0.03 -4.82
CA LYS A 301 -7.13 0.01 -3.70
C LYS A 301 -5.70 0.30 -4.15
N TYR A 302 -5.23 -0.41 -5.18
CA TYR A 302 -3.87 -0.18 -5.69
C TYR A 302 -3.74 1.17 -6.40
N ASP A 303 -4.82 1.71 -6.97
CA ASP A 303 -4.86 3.07 -7.50
C ASP A 303 -4.64 4.11 -6.39
N GLN A 304 -5.32 3.97 -5.23
CA GLN A 304 -5.10 4.82 -4.06
C GLN A 304 -3.66 4.72 -3.51
N ILE A 305 -3.12 3.49 -3.43
CA ILE A 305 -1.73 3.26 -3.01
C ILE A 305 -0.74 3.96 -3.97
N GLU A 306 -1.03 3.94 -5.28
CA GLU A 306 -0.20 4.63 -6.27
C GLU A 306 -0.29 6.15 -6.14
N TYR A 307 -1.48 6.73 -5.91
CA TYR A 307 -1.61 8.16 -5.65
C TYR A 307 -0.80 8.59 -4.41
N ASP A 308 -0.89 7.84 -3.30
CA ASP A 308 -0.07 8.11 -2.10
C ASP A 308 1.44 8.00 -2.40
N TYR A 309 1.85 7.02 -3.21
CA TYR A 309 3.24 6.89 -3.66
C TYR A 309 3.72 8.10 -4.47
N LEU A 310 2.90 8.60 -5.40
CA LEU A 310 3.23 9.79 -6.20
C LEU A 310 3.32 11.05 -5.34
N VAL A 311 2.44 11.19 -4.34
CA VAL A 311 2.51 12.29 -3.35
C VAL A 311 3.79 12.18 -2.52
N ARG A 312 4.11 10.99 -1.99
CA ARG A 312 5.34 10.71 -1.23
C ARG A 312 6.61 11.07 -2.00
N THR A 313 6.59 10.91 -3.33
CA THR A 313 7.73 11.18 -4.22
C THR A 313 7.66 12.57 -4.90
N ASN A 314 6.72 13.43 -4.50
CA ASN A 314 6.50 14.78 -5.03
C ASN A 314 6.28 14.83 -6.56
N GLN A 315 5.69 13.78 -7.15
CA GLN A 315 5.46 13.68 -8.59
C GLN A 315 4.14 14.36 -9.03
N TRP A 316 3.99 15.66 -8.73
CA TRP A 316 2.74 16.42 -8.93
C TRP A 316 2.21 16.35 -10.36
N ASN A 317 3.07 16.60 -11.35
CA ASN A 317 2.68 16.54 -12.76
C ASN A 317 2.28 15.12 -13.19
N ALA A 318 2.80 14.07 -12.56
CA ALA A 318 2.39 12.70 -12.86
C ALA A 318 1.00 12.40 -12.31
N ILE A 319 0.67 12.91 -11.11
CA ILE A 319 -0.68 12.83 -10.52
C ILE A 319 -1.70 13.49 -11.46
N ILE A 320 -1.42 14.72 -11.91
CA ILE A 320 -2.31 15.47 -12.81
C ILE A 320 -2.52 14.71 -14.12
N ARG A 321 -1.44 14.28 -14.81
CA ARG A 321 -1.54 13.49 -16.05
C ARG A 321 -2.27 12.16 -15.88
N LYS A 322 -2.14 11.53 -14.71
CA LYS A 322 -2.84 10.28 -14.39
C LYS A 322 -4.34 10.55 -14.29
N ALA A 323 -4.73 11.59 -13.56
CA ALA A 323 -6.13 11.98 -13.39
C ALA A 323 -6.80 12.46 -14.69
N GLU A 324 -6.05 13.11 -15.59
CA GLU A 324 -6.53 13.50 -16.93
C GLU A 324 -6.88 12.29 -17.80
N LYS A 325 -6.12 11.18 -17.70
CA LYS A 325 -6.37 9.95 -18.45
C LYS A 325 -7.43 9.06 -17.79
N HIS A 326 -7.36 8.96 -16.47
CA HIS A 326 -8.21 8.10 -15.66
C HIS A 326 -8.64 8.90 -14.42
N PRO A 327 -9.85 9.48 -14.44
CA PRO A 327 -10.33 10.33 -13.35
C PRO A 327 -10.28 9.62 -12.00
N ALA A 328 -9.71 10.30 -11.00
CA ALA A 328 -9.78 9.87 -9.60
C ALA A 328 -11.23 9.98 -9.11
N THR A 329 -11.70 8.98 -8.35
CA THR A 329 -13.12 8.91 -7.91
C THR A 329 -13.30 8.78 -6.40
N THR A 330 -12.22 8.47 -5.67
CA THR A 330 -12.28 8.30 -4.21
C THR A 330 -11.81 9.58 -3.52
N PRO A 331 -12.34 9.91 -2.32
CA PRO A 331 -11.89 11.09 -1.58
C PRO A 331 -10.36 11.18 -1.43
N LEU A 332 -9.71 10.06 -1.09
CA LEU A 332 -8.25 9.99 -0.95
C LEU A 332 -7.52 10.31 -2.26
N SER A 333 -7.93 9.70 -3.38
CA SER A 333 -7.27 9.94 -4.67
C SER A 333 -7.55 11.34 -5.21
N VAL A 334 -8.77 11.86 -5.07
CA VAL A 334 -9.12 13.24 -5.46
C VAL A 334 -8.35 14.27 -4.63
N SER A 335 -8.16 14.03 -3.33
CA SER A 335 -7.33 14.92 -2.48
C SER A 335 -5.88 14.98 -2.93
N CYS A 336 -5.33 13.88 -3.47
CA CYS A 336 -4.00 13.87 -4.05
C CYS A 336 -3.94 14.72 -5.33
N VAL A 337 -5.00 14.70 -6.16
CA VAL A 337 -5.11 15.53 -7.38
C VAL A 337 -5.21 17.01 -7.02
N ASN A 338 -6.11 17.37 -6.09
CA ASN A 338 -6.25 18.75 -5.63
C ASN A 338 -4.96 19.27 -5.00
N LEU A 339 -4.28 18.44 -4.20
CA LEU A 339 -2.96 18.77 -3.67
C LEU A 339 -1.94 18.99 -4.78
N ALA A 340 -1.90 18.12 -5.80
CA ALA A 340 -0.98 18.27 -6.93
C ALA A 340 -1.25 19.55 -7.73
N LEU A 341 -2.52 19.89 -7.98
CA LEU A 341 -2.89 21.14 -8.62
C LEU A 341 -2.39 22.35 -7.83
N SER A 342 -2.60 22.37 -6.51
CA SER A 342 -2.13 23.48 -5.68
C SER A 342 -0.60 23.56 -5.60
N MET A 343 0.09 22.42 -5.50
CA MET A 343 1.56 22.36 -5.57
C MET A 343 2.13 22.86 -6.91
N THR A 344 1.29 22.95 -7.94
CA THR A 344 1.62 23.51 -9.26
C THR A 344 0.96 24.86 -9.55
N ASN A 345 0.35 25.51 -8.53
CA ASN A 345 -0.39 26.77 -8.62
C ASN A 345 -1.51 26.77 -9.68
N GLN A 346 -2.26 25.66 -9.74
CA GLN A 346 -3.33 25.44 -10.73
C GLN A 346 -4.68 25.10 -10.07
N LEU A 347 -4.76 25.03 -8.73
CA LEU A 347 -5.96 24.54 -8.04
C LEU A 347 -7.19 25.38 -8.41
N THR A 348 -7.11 26.70 -8.22
CA THR A 348 -8.22 27.62 -8.54
C THR A 348 -8.35 27.96 -10.03
N ASP A 349 -7.50 27.41 -10.88
CA ASP A 349 -7.63 27.53 -12.35
C ASP A 349 -8.34 26.32 -12.95
N ARG A 350 -8.13 25.13 -12.38
CA ARG A 350 -8.49 23.83 -12.98
C ARG A 350 -9.36 22.95 -12.08
N LEU A 351 -9.83 23.45 -10.93
CA LEU A 351 -10.56 22.67 -9.92
C LEU A 351 -11.67 21.80 -10.53
N PHE A 352 -12.47 22.38 -11.42
CA PHE A 352 -13.63 21.73 -12.02
C PHE A 352 -13.35 21.05 -13.37
N GLU A 353 -12.09 20.98 -13.80
CA GLU A 353 -11.67 20.07 -14.88
C GLU A 353 -11.59 18.61 -14.41
N PHE A 354 -11.50 18.41 -13.08
CA PHE A 354 -11.39 17.10 -12.45
C PHE A 354 -12.66 16.77 -11.67
N TYR A 355 -12.92 15.47 -11.52
CA TYR A 355 -14.01 15.00 -10.66
C TYR A 355 -13.75 15.39 -9.19
N GLN A 356 -14.80 15.84 -8.50
CA GLN A 356 -14.73 16.31 -7.11
C GLN A 356 -15.67 15.50 -6.21
N ASN A 357 -15.18 15.07 -5.05
CA ASN A 357 -15.95 14.39 -4.00
C ASN A 357 -16.43 15.39 -2.94
N SER A 358 -17.01 16.53 -3.35
CA SER A 358 -17.30 17.65 -2.45
C SER A 358 -16.07 18.02 -1.60
N VAL A 359 -16.27 18.54 -0.39
CA VAL A 359 -15.18 18.89 0.53
C VAL A 359 -14.29 17.72 0.93
N ASP A 360 -14.80 16.48 0.88
CA ASP A 360 -14.03 15.27 1.18
C ASP A 360 -12.92 15.04 0.15
N GLY A 361 -13.10 15.55 -1.08
CA GLY A 361 -12.08 15.57 -2.11
C GLY A 361 -10.96 16.59 -1.85
N LEU A 362 -11.14 17.56 -0.96
CA LEU A 362 -10.07 18.48 -0.52
C LEU A 362 -9.44 18.00 0.79
N PHE A 363 -10.29 17.67 1.77
CA PHE A 363 -9.89 17.19 3.09
C PHE A 363 -10.64 15.89 3.36
N PRO A 364 -10.03 14.73 3.05
CA PRO A 364 -10.64 13.45 3.33
C PRO A 364 -11.02 13.35 4.81
N PRO A 365 -12.22 12.79 5.13
CA PRO A 365 -12.70 12.69 6.49
C PRO A 365 -11.74 11.84 7.32
N PHE A 366 -11.54 12.24 8.58
CA PHE A 366 -10.68 11.49 9.47
C PHE A 366 -11.35 10.18 9.88
N SER A 367 -10.67 9.07 9.62
CA SER A 367 -10.97 7.77 10.22
C SER A 367 -9.78 7.31 11.06
N ARG A 368 -10.07 6.57 12.13
CA ARG A 368 -9.05 6.03 13.04
C ARG A 368 -8.42 4.77 12.43
N ASP A 369 -7.78 4.92 11.29
CA ASP A 369 -7.04 3.87 10.59
C ASP A 369 -5.64 4.33 10.17
N MET A 370 -4.81 3.40 9.70
CA MET A 370 -3.41 3.68 9.39
C MET A 370 -3.19 4.39 8.05
N THR A 371 -4.22 4.52 7.21
CA THR A 371 -4.11 4.95 5.82
C THR A 371 -4.73 6.32 5.56
N SER A 372 -5.99 6.53 5.94
CA SER A 372 -6.75 7.74 5.61
C SER A 372 -6.12 9.03 6.16
N PRO A 373 -5.50 9.05 7.36
CA PRO A 373 -4.95 10.29 7.88
C PRO A 373 -3.68 10.73 7.13
N ILE A 374 -3.03 9.83 6.38
CA ILE A 374 -1.73 10.10 5.75
C ILE A 374 -1.86 11.19 4.68
N GLN A 375 -2.84 11.07 3.77
CA GLN A 375 -3.03 12.06 2.70
C GLN A 375 -3.38 13.44 3.29
N THR A 376 -4.34 13.48 4.21
CA THR A 376 -4.76 14.72 4.87
C THR A 376 -3.62 15.36 5.67
N SER A 377 -2.78 14.55 6.33
CA SER A 377 -1.59 15.05 7.04
C SER A 377 -0.60 15.75 6.10
N GLU A 378 -0.44 15.25 4.88
CA GLU A 378 0.46 15.83 3.89
C GLU A 378 -0.08 17.17 3.37
N ILE A 379 -1.41 17.27 3.21
CA ILE A 379 -2.10 18.50 2.86
C ILE A 379 -1.87 19.55 3.96
N PHE A 380 -2.15 19.20 5.22
CA PHE A 380 -1.93 20.11 6.35
C PHE A 380 -0.48 20.56 6.47
N TYR A 381 0.47 19.65 6.26
CA TYR A 381 1.90 19.98 6.31
C TYR A 381 2.25 21.04 5.27
N ARG A 382 1.74 20.91 4.04
CA ARG A 382 2.06 21.79 2.92
C ARG A 382 1.39 23.15 3.02
N ILE A 383 0.14 23.17 3.49
CA ILE A 383 -0.64 24.39 3.75
C ILE A 383 -0.03 25.21 4.89
N GLY A 384 0.61 24.56 5.87
CA GLY A 384 1.19 25.22 7.05
C GLY A 384 0.45 24.94 8.37
N MET A 385 -0.52 24.04 8.37
CA MET A 385 -1.20 23.54 9.58
C MET A 385 -0.35 22.45 10.26
N ILE A 386 0.84 22.83 10.75
CA ILE A 386 1.89 21.89 11.19
C ILE A 386 1.46 21.01 12.36
N ASN A 387 0.71 21.56 13.31
CA ASN A 387 0.20 20.80 14.46
C ASN A 387 -0.79 19.71 14.02
N GLU A 388 -1.64 20.00 13.04
CA GLU A 388 -2.60 19.03 12.51
C GLU A 388 -1.92 17.94 11.69
N ALA A 389 -0.91 18.32 10.90
CA ALA A 389 -0.08 17.36 10.19
C ALA A 389 0.62 16.39 11.17
N GLU A 390 1.16 16.92 12.27
CA GLU A 390 1.76 16.12 13.33
C GLU A 390 0.75 15.17 13.97
N ARG A 391 -0.42 15.69 14.37
CA ARG A 391 -1.49 14.90 14.99
C ARG A 391 -1.94 13.75 14.08
N TYR A 392 -2.25 14.03 12.81
CA TYR A 392 -2.69 13.00 11.87
C TYR A 392 -1.62 11.95 11.61
N CYS A 393 -0.35 12.35 11.48
CA CYS A 393 0.75 11.40 11.35
C CYS A 393 0.92 10.54 12.60
N PHE A 394 0.76 11.12 13.80
CA PHE A 394 0.82 10.39 15.05
C PHE A 394 -0.32 9.38 15.18
N GLU A 395 -1.56 9.79 14.89
CA GLU A 395 -2.73 8.89 14.88
C GLU A 395 -2.54 7.74 13.88
N ALA A 396 -2.12 8.03 12.64
CA ALA A 396 -1.84 6.99 11.65
C ALA A 396 -0.71 6.03 12.09
N GLN A 397 0.31 6.54 12.78
CA GLN A 397 1.43 5.76 13.30
C GLN A 397 1.01 4.80 14.42
N GLU A 398 0.12 5.24 15.31
CA GLU A 398 -0.42 4.44 16.40
C GLU A 398 -1.53 3.49 15.94
N ALA A 399 -2.23 3.82 14.85
CA ALA A 399 -3.25 2.97 14.23
C ALA A 399 -2.68 1.80 13.41
N ILE A 400 -1.35 1.67 13.27
CA ILE A 400 -0.72 0.52 12.59
C ILE A 400 -1.00 -0.76 13.43
N PRO A 401 -1.80 -1.72 12.93
CA PRO A 401 -2.39 -2.75 13.80
C PRO A 401 -1.39 -3.72 14.44
N ASN A 402 -0.25 -3.95 13.78
CA ASN A 402 0.82 -4.81 14.27
C ASN A 402 1.95 -4.05 14.98
N ALA A 403 1.74 -2.76 15.28
CA ALA A 403 2.67 -1.87 15.99
C ALA A 403 4.08 -1.76 15.37
N ARG A 404 4.27 -2.13 14.09
CA ARG A 404 5.60 -2.13 13.44
C ARG A 404 6.16 -0.75 13.10
N LYS A 405 5.36 0.31 13.31
CA LYS A 405 5.72 1.72 13.09
C LYS A 405 6.13 2.03 11.64
N SER A 406 5.99 3.29 11.25
CA SER A 406 6.38 3.79 9.93
C SER A 406 7.63 4.67 10.01
N GLY A 407 8.62 4.41 9.16
CA GLY A 407 9.75 5.33 8.96
C GLY A 407 9.32 6.66 8.32
N ARG A 408 8.35 6.64 7.39
CA ARG A 408 7.80 7.83 6.74
C ARG A 408 7.09 8.74 7.74
N LEU A 409 6.17 8.19 8.53
CA LEU A 409 5.42 8.99 9.51
C LEU A 409 6.33 9.51 10.62
N THR A 410 7.27 8.68 11.11
CA THR A 410 8.31 9.11 12.07
C THR A 410 9.11 10.30 11.53
N ALA A 411 9.50 10.26 10.25
CA ALA A 411 10.22 11.38 9.63
C ALA A 411 9.34 12.63 9.61
N ARG A 412 8.08 12.53 9.18
CA ARG A 412 7.15 13.67 9.14
C ARG A 412 6.90 14.27 10.53
N ILE A 413 6.69 13.44 11.56
CA ILE A 413 6.55 13.89 12.96
C ILE A 413 7.81 14.63 13.42
N ALA A 414 9.00 14.13 13.09
CA ALA A 414 10.25 14.82 13.41
C ALA A 414 10.34 16.20 12.72
N GLN A 415 9.92 16.30 11.45
CA GLN A 415 9.88 17.58 10.72
C GLN A 415 8.94 18.58 11.37
N CYS A 416 7.71 18.16 11.71
CA CYS A 416 6.75 19.02 12.40
C CYS A 416 7.31 19.53 13.73
N ASN A 417 7.94 18.65 14.53
CA ASN A 417 8.57 19.04 15.78
C ASN A 417 9.75 20.00 15.60
N ILE A 418 10.58 19.84 14.55
CA ILE A 418 11.66 20.79 14.22
C ILE A 418 11.07 22.16 13.91
N ILE A 419 10.05 22.20 13.03
CA ILE A 419 9.38 23.43 12.63
C ILE A 419 8.82 24.12 13.88
N ASN A 420 8.09 23.38 14.73
CA ASN A 420 7.48 23.87 15.95
C ASN A 420 8.49 24.35 17.03
N GLY A 421 9.75 23.95 16.93
CA GLY A 421 10.78 24.26 17.94
C GLY A 421 10.85 23.23 19.07
N ASN A 422 10.12 22.12 18.96
CA ASN A 422 10.11 20.99 19.90
C ASN A 422 11.33 20.08 19.70
N TYR A 423 12.53 20.65 19.79
CA TYR A 423 13.78 20.00 19.40
C TYR A 423 14.10 18.73 20.18
N LYS A 424 13.73 18.67 21.47
CA LYS A 424 13.93 17.46 22.29
C LYS A 424 13.13 16.27 21.74
N VAL A 425 11.88 16.50 21.33
CA VAL A 425 11.00 15.47 20.76
C VAL A 425 11.48 15.08 19.37
N ALA A 426 11.80 16.06 18.52
CA ALA A 426 12.39 15.81 17.20
C ALA A 426 13.65 14.93 17.30
N ALA A 427 14.58 15.26 18.20
CA ALA A 427 15.80 14.51 18.39
C ALA A 427 15.55 13.05 18.78
N LYS A 428 14.49 12.74 19.55
CA LYS A 428 14.11 11.35 19.88
C LYS A 428 13.77 10.55 18.61
N TYR A 429 12.90 11.11 17.76
CA TYR A 429 12.51 10.46 16.51
C TYR A 429 13.67 10.36 15.51
N LEU A 430 14.50 11.40 15.39
CA LEU A 430 15.68 11.36 14.53
C LEU A 430 16.68 10.28 14.97
N ARG A 431 16.95 10.15 16.28
CA ARG A 431 17.83 9.09 16.81
C ARG A 431 17.30 7.69 16.54
N MET A 432 15.99 7.49 16.59
CA MET A 432 15.38 6.23 16.18
C MET A 432 15.65 5.95 14.68
N LEU A 433 15.45 6.94 13.82
CA LEU A 433 15.72 6.81 12.38
C LEU A 433 17.22 6.65 12.03
N GLN A 434 18.13 7.16 12.87
CA GLN A 434 19.58 6.93 12.73
C GLN A 434 19.98 5.46 12.87
N LYS A 435 19.15 4.63 13.51
CA LYS A 435 19.33 3.18 13.62
C LYS A 435 18.78 2.39 12.42
N THR A 436 18.36 3.06 11.34
CA THR A 436 17.84 2.40 10.12
C THR A 436 18.89 2.36 9.00
N LEU A 437 18.65 1.60 7.93
CA LEU A 437 19.50 1.64 6.75
C LEU A 437 19.22 2.88 5.87
N PHE A 438 17.97 3.08 5.45
CA PHE A 438 17.62 4.08 4.43
C PHE A 438 17.22 5.46 4.96
N TYR A 439 16.83 5.59 6.23
CA TYR A 439 16.51 6.91 6.83
C TYR A 439 17.69 7.54 7.56
N LYS A 440 18.75 6.77 7.88
CA LYS A 440 19.89 7.25 8.67
C LYS A 440 20.58 8.48 8.09
N LYS A 441 20.84 8.50 6.77
CA LYS A 441 21.49 9.66 6.12
C LYS A 441 20.64 10.92 6.24
N TRP A 442 19.34 10.80 5.97
CA TRP A 442 18.39 11.90 6.12
C TRP A 442 18.28 12.35 7.59
N ALA A 443 18.15 11.41 8.54
CA ALA A 443 18.06 11.74 9.95
C ALA A 443 19.30 12.47 10.46
N ASN A 444 20.50 12.04 10.04
CA ASN A 444 21.76 12.73 10.32
C ASN A 444 21.77 14.16 9.77
N SER A 445 21.26 14.40 8.55
CA SER A 445 21.20 15.76 8.02
C SER A 445 20.20 16.63 8.79
N GLN A 446 19.10 16.06 9.28
CA GLN A 446 18.12 16.79 10.08
C GLN A 446 18.64 17.19 11.47
N MET A 447 19.63 16.47 12.02
CA MET A 447 20.22 16.81 13.33
C MET A 447 20.83 18.23 13.37
N ARG A 448 21.18 18.83 12.22
CA ARG A 448 21.70 20.20 12.13
C ARG A 448 20.74 21.29 12.64
N PHE A 449 19.44 20.97 12.64
CA PHE A 449 18.37 21.89 13.05
C PHE A 449 18.09 21.84 14.55
N ILE A 450 18.57 20.82 15.24
CA ILE A 450 18.27 20.59 16.66
C ILE A 450 18.94 21.69 17.50
N ASN A 451 18.12 22.45 18.22
CA ASN A 451 18.54 23.61 19.02
C ASN A 451 19.25 24.71 18.18
N ASN A 452 18.90 24.84 16.90
CA ASN A 452 19.49 25.82 15.99
C ASN A 452 18.41 26.54 15.18
N ASP A 453 17.75 27.52 15.81
CA ASP A 453 16.68 28.30 15.19
C ASP A 453 17.12 29.00 13.91
N LYS A 454 18.34 29.55 13.88
CA LYS A 454 18.90 30.22 12.70
C LYS A 454 18.98 29.29 11.49
N ALA A 455 19.37 28.03 11.70
CA ALA A 455 19.40 27.05 10.62
C ALA A 455 18.00 26.69 10.13
N VAL A 456 17.02 26.59 11.04
CA VAL A 456 15.62 26.32 10.67
C VAL A 456 15.05 27.48 9.86
N GLU A 457 15.27 28.72 10.30
CA GLU A 457 14.80 29.93 9.61
C GLU A 457 15.42 30.12 8.23
N ALA A 458 16.69 29.74 8.06
CA ALA A 458 17.38 29.80 6.78
C ALA A 458 16.97 28.69 5.79
N ASP A 459 16.31 27.62 6.26
CA ASP A 459 15.84 26.55 5.38
C ASP A 459 14.59 26.97 4.61
N ALA A 460 14.60 26.76 3.29
CA ALA A 460 13.52 27.19 2.40
C ALA A 460 12.16 26.55 2.72
N GLU A 461 12.15 25.31 3.22
CA GLU A 461 10.91 24.62 3.56
C GLU A 461 10.55 24.87 5.03
N TYR A 462 11.47 24.61 5.96
CA TYR A 462 11.15 24.69 7.39
C TYR A 462 11.00 26.13 7.85
N GLY A 463 11.80 27.06 7.35
CA GLY A 463 11.67 28.49 7.65
C GLY A 463 10.34 29.03 7.14
N ARG A 464 9.96 28.70 5.90
CA ARG A 464 8.66 29.07 5.33
C ARG A 464 7.50 28.53 6.17
N LEU A 465 7.48 27.23 6.47
CA LEU A 465 6.41 26.60 7.24
C LEU A 465 6.37 27.07 8.70
N ARG A 466 7.55 27.32 9.30
CA ARG A 466 7.67 27.94 10.63
C ARG A 466 7.09 29.34 10.65
N ASN A 467 7.20 30.07 9.56
CA ASN A 467 6.63 31.40 9.43
C ASN A 467 5.12 31.37 9.16
N GLN A 468 4.66 30.44 8.33
CA GLN A 468 3.26 30.33 7.91
C GLN A 468 2.34 29.57 8.87
N ARG A 469 2.85 28.95 9.94
CA ARG A 469 2.00 28.27 10.92
C ARG A 469 1.18 29.25 11.75
N ILE A 470 0.12 28.77 12.37
CA ILE A 470 -0.64 29.52 13.39
C ILE A 470 0.26 29.72 14.62
N LYS A 471 0.39 30.96 15.10
CA LYS A 471 1.30 31.34 16.22
C LYS A 471 0.60 32.11 17.33
N ASN A 472 -0.37 32.95 16.97
CA ASN A 472 -0.91 33.96 17.88
C ASN A 472 -2.31 33.62 18.36
N ASN A 473 -3.04 32.77 17.62
CA ASN A 473 -4.38 32.34 18.00
C ASN A 473 -4.39 30.89 18.47
N ASP A 474 -4.80 30.68 19.72
CA ASP A 474 -5.23 29.37 20.17
C ASP A 474 -6.58 29.04 19.52
N TYR A 475 -6.69 27.84 18.95
CA TYR A 475 -7.92 27.37 18.33
C TYR A 475 -8.17 25.90 18.69
N LEU A 476 -9.46 25.54 18.75
CA LEU A 476 -9.86 24.14 18.76
C LEU A 476 -10.08 23.70 17.32
N PHE A 477 -9.36 22.66 16.90
CA PHE A 477 -9.50 22.14 15.55
C PHE A 477 -10.91 21.60 15.31
N SER A 478 -11.51 22.00 14.19
CA SER A 478 -12.83 21.55 13.74
C SER A 478 -12.72 21.14 12.26
N ASP A 479 -12.94 19.86 11.98
CA ASP A 479 -12.99 19.30 10.62
C ASP A 479 -14.25 19.76 9.84
N LYS A 480 -15.27 20.23 10.55
CA LYS A 480 -16.52 20.76 9.97
C LYS A 480 -16.45 22.23 9.58
N GLU A 481 -15.52 22.97 10.19
CA GLU A 481 -15.34 24.42 10.02
C GLU A 481 -13.93 24.72 9.47
N MET A 482 -13.51 23.93 8.48
CA MET A 482 -12.19 24.09 7.86
C MET A 482 -11.98 25.46 7.22
N ASP A 483 -13.04 26.14 6.81
CA ASP A 483 -12.99 27.52 6.32
C ASP A 483 -12.52 28.49 7.40
N GLN A 484 -13.03 28.36 8.62
CA GLN A 484 -12.57 29.16 9.75
C GLN A 484 -11.12 28.82 10.10
N MET A 485 -10.74 27.54 10.06
CA MET A 485 -9.36 27.10 10.33
C MET A 485 -8.37 27.70 9.32
N LEU A 486 -8.72 27.68 8.03
CA LEU A 486 -7.92 28.30 6.97
C LEU A 486 -7.93 29.82 7.07
N GLY A 487 -9.05 30.42 7.45
CA GLY A 487 -9.17 31.85 7.74
C GLY A 487 -8.23 32.30 8.85
N ILE A 488 -8.18 31.58 9.97
CA ILE A 488 -7.25 31.84 11.08
C ILE A 488 -5.81 31.73 10.60
N LEU A 489 -5.47 30.68 9.85
CA LEU A 489 -4.13 30.49 9.28
C LEU A 489 -3.70 31.67 8.41
N LEU A 490 -4.60 32.16 7.55
CA LEU A 490 -4.34 33.31 6.68
C LEU A 490 -4.24 34.61 7.47
N VAL A 491 -5.09 34.81 8.48
CA VAL A 491 -5.12 36.04 9.28
C VAL A 491 -3.88 36.20 10.15
N ASP A 492 -3.40 35.12 10.77
CA ASP A 492 -2.17 35.14 11.56
C ASP A 492 -0.92 35.38 10.71
N ASN A 493 -0.99 35.02 9.42
CA ASN A 493 0.17 34.97 8.52
C ASN A 493 0.01 35.82 7.27
N LYS A 494 -0.79 36.90 7.33
CA LYS A 494 -1.08 37.79 6.19
C LYS A 494 0.18 38.29 5.47
N GLN A 495 1.29 38.41 6.19
CA GLN A 495 2.58 38.87 5.67
C GLN A 495 3.32 37.84 4.79
N TYR A 496 2.95 36.55 4.83
CA TYR A 496 3.75 35.46 4.25
C TYR A 496 3.19 34.88 2.95
N ASN A 497 2.26 35.59 2.29
CA ASN A 497 1.69 35.23 0.98
C ASN A 497 1.40 33.71 0.85
N ASN A 498 0.55 33.17 1.73
CA ASN A 498 0.20 31.75 1.72
C ASN A 498 -0.89 31.46 0.68
N VAL A 499 -0.49 31.49 -0.60
CA VAL A 499 -1.36 31.24 -1.75
C VAL A 499 -2.12 29.93 -1.60
N MET A 500 -1.44 28.87 -1.19
CA MET A 500 -2.04 27.54 -1.04
C MET A 500 -3.19 27.53 -0.03
N ALA A 501 -3.03 28.16 1.14
CA ALA A 501 -4.11 28.25 2.12
C ALA A 501 -5.32 29.02 1.58
N TYR A 502 -5.10 30.07 0.79
CA TYR A 502 -6.18 30.82 0.14
C TYR A 502 -6.86 29.99 -0.97
N GLU A 503 -6.09 29.31 -1.83
CA GLU A 503 -6.66 28.42 -2.84
C GLU A 503 -7.54 27.34 -2.22
N TYR A 504 -7.09 26.71 -1.13
CA TYR A 504 -7.87 25.72 -0.40
C TYR A 504 -9.12 26.31 0.27
N LEU A 505 -9.04 27.53 0.82
CA LEU A 505 -10.20 28.21 1.42
C LEU A 505 -11.28 28.48 0.36
N ILE A 506 -10.87 29.04 -0.78
CA ILE A 506 -11.76 29.30 -1.90
C ILE A 506 -12.35 28.00 -2.45
N ALA A 507 -11.51 26.99 -2.70
CA ALA A 507 -11.98 25.70 -3.20
C ALA A 507 -12.97 25.05 -2.22
N TYR A 508 -12.74 25.15 -0.90
CA TYR A 508 -13.63 24.58 0.11
C TYR A 508 -15.04 25.17 0.05
N GLU A 509 -15.18 26.50 -0.05
CA GLU A 509 -16.49 27.14 -0.18
C GLU A 509 -17.19 26.79 -1.49
N LEU A 510 -16.44 26.75 -2.60
CA LEU A 510 -16.99 26.37 -3.89
C LEU A 510 -17.47 24.92 -3.92
N LEU A 511 -16.76 24.00 -3.26
CA LEU A 511 -17.17 22.60 -3.14
C LEU A 511 -18.32 22.39 -2.14
N LYS A 512 -18.47 23.28 -1.14
CA LYS A 512 -19.69 23.38 -0.33
C LYS A 512 -20.88 23.99 -1.08
N ARG A 513 -20.64 24.57 -2.26
CA ARG A 513 -21.61 25.37 -3.03
C ARG A 513 -22.08 26.62 -2.26
N ASP A 514 -21.28 27.12 -1.32
CA ASP A 514 -21.58 28.31 -0.53
C ASP A 514 -20.96 29.55 -1.19
N VAL A 515 -21.66 30.07 -2.20
CA VAL A 515 -21.24 31.27 -2.94
C VAL A 515 -21.22 32.51 -2.04
N GLN A 516 -22.04 32.54 -0.99
CA GLN A 516 -22.09 33.68 -0.07
C GLN A 516 -20.80 33.77 0.76
N ARG A 517 -20.35 32.65 1.36
CA ARG A 517 -19.07 32.60 2.07
C ARG A 517 -17.89 32.81 1.11
N PHE A 518 -17.94 32.27 -0.10
CA PHE A 518 -16.95 32.57 -1.13
C PHE A 518 -16.79 34.09 -1.34
N MET A 519 -17.89 34.84 -1.48
CA MET A 519 -17.85 36.30 -1.66
C MET A 519 -17.30 37.03 -0.43
N GLN A 520 -17.47 36.47 0.78
CA GLN A 520 -16.88 37.03 2.02
C GLN A 520 -15.37 36.82 2.10
N TYR A 521 -14.86 35.68 1.63
CA TYR A 521 -13.44 35.35 1.69
C TYR A 521 -12.64 35.82 0.47
N TYR A 522 -13.26 36.02 -0.69
CA TYR A 522 -12.61 36.50 -1.92
C TYR A 522 -11.71 37.74 -1.72
N PRO A 523 -12.11 38.79 -0.95
CA PRO A 523 -11.26 39.95 -0.70
C PRO A 523 -9.90 39.62 -0.05
N LEU A 524 -9.76 38.48 0.63
CA LEU A 524 -8.46 38.05 1.18
C LEU A 524 -7.44 37.76 0.08
N GLY A 525 -7.88 37.49 -1.15
CA GLY A 525 -7.00 37.27 -2.30
C GLY A 525 -6.12 38.47 -2.66
N GLN A 526 -6.49 39.68 -2.22
CA GLN A 526 -5.67 40.89 -2.45
C GLN A 526 -4.28 40.80 -1.81
N PHE A 527 -4.12 39.97 -0.77
CA PHE A 527 -2.85 39.76 -0.09
C PHE A 527 -1.97 38.69 -0.76
N MET A 528 -2.48 38.01 -1.78
CA MET A 528 -1.82 36.83 -2.38
C MET A 528 -0.94 37.16 -3.60
N ASN A 529 -0.90 38.43 -4.03
CA ASN A 529 -0.12 38.90 -5.20
C ASN A 529 -0.33 38.06 -6.47
N PHE A 530 -1.57 37.66 -6.75
CA PHE A 530 -1.90 36.95 -7.99
C PHE A 530 -1.63 37.84 -9.22
N ALA A 531 -0.99 37.29 -10.24
CA ALA A 531 -0.77 37.99 -11.52
C ALA A 531 -2.09 38.28 -12.26
N ARG A 532 -3.07 37.39 -12.10
CA ARG A 532 -4.45 37.52 -12.60
C ARG A 532 -5.38 36.78 -11.65
N ILE A 533 -6.66 37.14 -11.64
CA ILE A 533 -7.68 36.39 -10.90
C ILE A 533 -7.74 34.97 -11.52
N PRO A 534 -7.66 33.88 -10.73
CA PRO A 534 -7.76 32.51 -11.25
C PRO A 534 -9.09 32.23 -11.98
N ASN A 535 -9.08 31.34 -12.97
CA ASN A 535 -10.21 31.08 -13.88
C ASN A 535 -11.50 30.72 -13.14
N THR A 536 -11.43 29.77 -12.20
CA THR A 536 -12.61 29.33 -11.44
C THR A 536 -13.20 30.49 -10.63
N ILE A 537 -12.34 31.34 -10.06
CA ILE A 537 -12.77 32.55 -9.32
C ILE A 537 -13.44 33.55 -10.27
N GLN A 538 -12.84 33.82 -11.44
CA GLN A 538 -13.44 34.71 -12.45
C GLN A 538 -14.84 34.24 -12.84
N GLN A 539 -15.00 32.95 -13.16
CA GLN A 539 -16.28 32.37 -13.57
C GLN A 539 -17.38 32.59 -12.52
N VAL A 540 -17.08 32.38 -11.23
CA VAL A 540 -18.03 32.61 -10.14
C VAL A 540 -18.35 34.11 -10.01
N LEU A 541 -17.35 34.99 -10.02
CA LEU A 541 -17.58 36.45 -9.95
C LEU A 541 -18.47 36.97 -11.09
N ILE A 542 -18.24 36.49 -12.31
CA ILE A 542 -19.04 36.85 -13.50
C ILE A 542 -20.50 36.42 -13.30
N GLY A 543 -20.74 35.19 -12.86
CA GLY A 543 -22.11 34.69 -12.68
C GLY A 543 -22.84 35.39 -11.53
N VAL A 544 -22.16 35.70 -10.42
CA VAL A 544 -22.75 36.47 -9.30
C VAL A 544 -23.12 37.87 -9.77
N TRP A 545 -22.23 38.53 -10.52
CA TRP A 545 -22.49 39.86 -11.08
C TRP A 545 -23.71 39.86 -11.99
N LEU A 546 -23.79 38.91 -12.92
CA LEU A 546 -24.92 38.73 -13.83
C LEU A 546 -26.23 38.49 -13.10
N GLN A 547 -26.23 37.69 -12.03
CA GLN A 547 -27.42 37.44 -11.23
C GLN A 547 -27.91 38.70 -10.50
N GLN A 548 -27.01 39.57 -10.05
CA GLN A 548 -27.35 40.76 -9.28
C GLN A 548 -27.74 41.97 -10.16
N HIS A 549 -27.10 42.13 -11.33
CA HIS A 549 -27.24 43.33 -12.16
C HIS A 549 -27.94 43.08 -13.50
N GLY A 550 -28.06 41.83 -13.95
CA GLY A 550 -28.68 41.48 -15.23
C GLY A 550 -27.84 41.81 -16.47
N SER A 551 -26.68 42.48 -16.32
CA SER A 551 -25.75 42.81 -17.39
C SER A 551 -24.29 42.67 -16.93
N LEU A 552 -23.34 42.71 -17.87
CA LEU A 552 -21.90 42.74 -17.57
C LEU A 552 -21.35 44.16 -17.44
N GLU A 553 -22.19 45.19 -17.63
CA GLU A 553 -21.76 46.58 -17.55
C GLU A 553 -21.35 46.91 -16.11
N GLY A 554 -20.22 47.60 -15.96
CA GLY A 554 -19.72 48.05 -14.66
C GLY A 554 -19.08 46.98 -13.78
N ILE A 555 -18.76 45.79 -14.30
CA ILE A 555 -18.09 44.74 -13.52
C ILE A 555 -16.75 45.26 -12.95
N PRO A 556 -16.53 45.20 -11.63
CA PRO A 556 -15.35 45.80 -10.99
C PRO A 556 -14.11 44.90 -11.05
N TYR A 557 -14.26 43.67 -11.54
CA TYR A 557 -13.21 42.64 -11.54
C TYR A 557 -12.49 42.57 -12.88
N SER A 558 -11.17 42.36 -12.84
CA SER A 558 -10.38 42.08 -14.05
C SER A 558 -10.63 40.66 -14.53
N VAL A 559 -11.53 40.49 -15.51
CA VAL A 559 -11.95 39.19 -16.05
C VAL A 559 -11.51 39.00 -17.50
N ASP A 560 -11.10 37.79 -17.84
CA ASP A 560 -10.66 37.40 -19.17
C ASP A 560 -11.89 37.16 -20.08
N THR A 561 -11.83 37.64 -21.33
CA THR A 561 -12.94 37.52 -22.30
C THR A 561 -13.42 36.08 -22.48
N GLN A 562 -12.49 35.11 -22.48
CA GLN A 562 -12.82 33.70 -22.58
C GLN A 562 -13.70 33.22 -21.41
N ASN A 563 -13.40 33.62 -20.18
CA ASN A 563 -14.19 33.24 -19.00
C ASN A 563 -15.57 33.90 -19.02
N VAL A 564 -15.68 35.12 -19.55
CA VAL A 564 -16.97 35.79 -19.77
C VAL A 564 -17.82 35.01 -20.77
N GLU A 565 -17.29 34.71 -21.95
CA GLU A 565 -18.00 33.96 -22.99
C GLU A 565 -18.45 32.57 -22.50
N GLN A 566 -17.56 31.83 -21.85
CA GLN A 566 -17.85 30.49 -21.32
C GLN A 566 -18.95 30.54 -20.24
N THR A 567 -18.88 31.50 -19.31
CA THR A 567 -19.86 31.62 -18.22
C THR A 567 -21.21 32.09 -18.70
N VAL A 568 -21.26 33.09 -19.61
CA VAL A 568 -22.51 33.55 -20.22
C VAL A 568 -23.14 32.43 -21.04
N THR A 569 -22.35 31.68 -21.81
CA THR A 569 -22.84 30.54 -22.58
C THR A 569 -23.43 29.47 -21.66
N PHE A 570 -22.72 29.11 -20.59
CA PHE A 570 -23.24 28.16 -19.59
C PHE A 570 -24.58 28.61 -19.01
N ILE A 571 -24.66 29.85 -18.49
CA ILE A 571 -25.87 30.37 -17.85
C ILE A 571 -27.02 30.41 -18.85
N ARG A 572 -26.78 30.89 -20.08
CA ARG A 572 -27.80 30.93 -21.14
C ARG A 572 -28.33 29.54 -21.47
N THR A 573 -27.44 28.57 -21.68
CA THR A 573 -27.82 27.20 -21.98
C THR A 573 -28.61 26.59 -20.82
N TYR A 574 -28.15 26.75 -19.58
CA TYR A 574 -28.82 26.24 -18.38
C TYR A 574 -30.22 26.83 -18.18
N MET A 575 -30.38 28.14 -18.40
CA MET A 575 -31.67 28.83 -18.30
C MET A 575 -32.64 28.45 -19.44
N THR A 576 -32.12 28.06 -20.61
CA THR A 576 -32.92 27.65 -21.77
C THR A 576 -33.36 26.20 -21.66
N ASN A 577 -32.43 25.29 -21.33
CA ASN A 577 -32.68 23.87 -21.17
C ASN A 577 -31.70 23.27 -20.13
N ARG A 578 -32.21 22.96 -18.94
CA ARG A 578 -31.42 22.35 -17.86
C ARG A 578 -30.87 20.95 -18.17
N GLN A 579 -31.40 20.28 -19.19
CA GLN A 579 -30.99 18.94 -19.61
C GLN A 579 -30.20 18.94 -20.91
N ASP A 580 -29.71 20.11 -21.36
CA ASP A 580 -28.93 20.20 -22.58
C ASP A 580 -27.64 19.35 -22.47
N PRO A 581 -27.38 18.40 -23.40
CA PRO A 581 -26.17 17.60 -23.39
C PRO A 581 -24.88 18.41 -23.36
N ALA A 582 -24.89 19.63 -23.91
CA ALA A 582 -23.74 20.53 -23.91
C ALA A 582 -23.28 20.89 -22.49
N LEU A 583 -24.18 20.92 -21.50
CA LEU A 583 -23.83 21.21 -20.10
C LEU A 583 -22.93 20.12 -19.49
N THR A 584 -23.02 18.89 -19.99
CA THR A 584 -22.25 17.74 -19.49
C THR A 584 -20.93 17.50 -20.23
N SER A 585 -20.61 18.33 -21.23
CA SER A 585 -19.40 18.20 -22.05
C SER A 585 -18.51 19.45 -21.93
N PRO A 586 -17.17 19.31 -22.03
CA PRO A 586 -16.27 20.45 -22.08
C PRO A 586 -16.58 21.34 -23.30
N PRO A 587 -16.45 22.67 -23.18
CA PRO A 587 -15.91 23.42 -22.03
C PRO A 587 -16.94 23.73 -20.92
N LEU A 588 -18.25 23.53 -21.15
CA LEU A 588 -19.30 23.96 -20.22
C LEU A 588 -19.32 23.14 -18.93
N SER A 589 -19.00 21.85 -19.01
CA SER A 589 -18.90 20.97 -17.83
C SER A 589 -17.78 21.36 -16.87
N HIS A 590 -16.75 22.07 -17.35
CA HIS A 590 -15.63 22.56 -16.54
C HIS A 590 -15.91 23.94 -15.92
N ASN A 591 -17.02 24.60 -16.29
CA ASN A 591 -17.38 25.87 -15.71
C ASN A 591 -17.77 25.69 -14.23
N ALA A 592 -17.31 26.59 -13.35
CA ALA A 592 -17.62 26.53 -11.92
C ALA A 592 -19.12 26.43 -11.62
N TRP A 593 -19.95 27.11 -12.41
CA TRP A 593 -21.40 27.08 -12.23
C TRP A 593 -22.04 25.74 -12.58
N HIS A 594 -21.39 24.90 -13.39
CA HIS A 594 -21.83 23.53 -13.59
C HIS A 594 -21.86 22.80 -12.25
N TYR A 595 -20.78 22.83 -11.48
CA TYR A 595 -20.72 22.18 -10.17
C TYR A 595 -21.68 22.81 -9.15
N ILE A 596 -21.79 24.14 -9.14
CA ILE A 596 -22.60 24.88 -8.16
C ILE A 596 -24.10 24.66 -8.40
N MET A 597 -24.56 24.71 -9.66
CA MET A 597 -25.99 24.69 -10.00
C MET A 597 -26.52 23.30 -10.30
N MET A 598 -25.70 22.37 -10.82
CA MET A 598 -26.18 21.03 -11.16
C MET A 598 -26.19 20.15 -9.91
N GLU A 599 -27.37 19.66 -9.52
CA GLU A 599 -27.50 18.60 -8.51
C GLU A 599 -26.90 17.31 -9.06
N ASP A 600 -25.82 16.84 -8.43
CA ASP A 600 -25.24 15.56 -8.77
C ASP A 600 -26.11 14.45 -8.14
N SER A 601 -27.00 13.84 -8.94
CA SER A 601 -27.83 12.68 -8.57
C SER A 601 -27.02 11.47 -8.01
N LYS A 602 -25.69 11.53 -8.03
CA LYS A 602 -24.75 10.53 -7.53
C LYS A 602 -24.42 10.62 -6.03
N GLU A 603 -24.74 11.72 -5.34
CA GLU A 603 -24.51 11.84 -3.88
C GLU A 603 -25.23 10.73 -3.07
N SER A 604 -26.33 10.16 -3.59
CA SER A 604 -27.04 9.07 -2.93
C SER A 604 -26.39 7.68 -3.10
N ARG A 605 -25.63 7.43 -4.19
CA ARG A 605 -25.00 6.13 -4.47
C ARG A 605 -23.63 5.95 -3.81
N SER A 606 -22.86 7.02 -3.68
CA SER A 606 -21.53 7.01 -3.04
C SER A 606 -21.61 6.69 -1.53
N LYS A 607 -22.64 7.21 -0.84
CA LYS A 607 -22.89 6.89 0.58
C LYS A 607 -23.26 5.43 0.82
N SER A 608 -23.87 4.73 -0.15
CA SER A 608 -24.21 3.30 0.01
C SER A 608 -23.00 2.39 -0.22
N SER A 609 -22.11 2.71 -1.18
CA SER A 609 -20.91 1.91 -1.44
C SER A 609 -19.79 2.14 -0.41
N MET A 610 -19.69 3.33 0.18
CA MET A 610 -18.69 3.59 1.23
C MET A 610 -18.98 2.82 2.54
N LYS A 611 -20.23 2.48 2.83
CA LYS A 611 -20.57 1.61 3.98
C LYS A 611 -20.07 0.17 3.86
N GLU A 612 -19.65 -0.26 2.67
CA GLU A 612 -19.11 -1.60 2.43
C GLU A 612 -17.58 -1.63 2.38
N ILE A 613 -16.90 -0.47 2.37
CA ILE A 613 -15.45 -0.35 2.17
C ILE A 613 -14.71 0.11 3.45
N TYR A 614 -15.39 0.80 4.37
CA TYR A 614 -14.92 1.06 5.74
C TYR A 614 -15.53 0.03 6.70
#